data_AF-A0A1Q7JC14-F1
#
_entry.id   AF-A0A1Q7JC14-F1
#
_cell.length_a   1.000
_cell.length_b   1.000
_cell.length_c   1.000
_cell.angle_alpha   90.00
_cell.angle_beta   90.00
_cell.angle_gamma   90.00
#
_symmetry.space_group_name_H-M   'P 1'
#
loop_
_entity.id
_entity.type
_entity.pdbx_description
1 polymer ?
#
loop_
_entity_poly.entity_id
_entity_poly.type
_entity_poly.pdbx_seq_one_letter_code
_entity_poly.pdbx_strand_id
1 'polypeptide(L)'
;MKPAAKLNECGQSAWLDLIGRKLIHSGELLKMTQEDGVRGVTANPAIFEKAIVESDEYDDQLRTLIDQGKSPLEIYEAIAIDDVRSACDVLRPMFDRLQGRDGFVSLEVSPYIARDTRATVQEAKRFWRAVERPNLFIKIPANPEGIPAIREAIAAGISINITLIFSVRVYEQVIEAYISGLEERVAKGLPISQIHSVASFFVSRVDTLVDKLVEEKGARDLLGKIAVANAKE
;
A
#
# COMPACT_ATOMS: atom_id res chain seq x y z
N MET A 1 13.65 18.09 -15.77
CA MET A 1 12.47 17.49 -15.14
C MET A 1 12.67 15.98 -15.04
N LYS A 2 12.58 15.40 -13.84
CA LYS A 2 12.81 13.97 -13.59
C LYS A 2 11.65 13.10 -14.13
N PRO A 3 11.87 11.80 -14.40
CA PRO A 3 10.85 10.94 -15.01
C PRO A 3 9.51 10.88 -14.26
N ALA A 4 9.52 10.81 -12.92
CA ALA A 4 8.31 10.79 -12.11
C ALA A 4 7.46 12.08 -12.27
N ALA A 5 8.10 13.25 -12.32
CA ALA A 5 7.41 14.50 -12.62
C ALA A 5 6.73 14.51 -14.00
N LYS A 6 7.30 13.86 -15.02
CA LYS A 6 6.66 13.73 -16.35
C LYS A 6 5.42 12.83 -16.31
N LEU A 7 5.45 11.74 -15.55
CA LEU A 7 4.27 10.86 -15.38
C LEU A 7 3.09 11.62 -14.79
N ASN A 8 3.36 12.50 -13.83
CA ASN A 8 2.33 13.33 -13.20
C ASN A 8 1.62 14.26 -14.20
N GLU A 9 2.32 14.77 -15.22
CA GLU A 9 1.72 15.58 -16.29
C GLU A 9 0.81 14.75 -17.20
N CYS A 10 1.07 13.45 -17.31
CA CYS A 10 0.24 12.49 -18.03
C CYS A 10 -0.94 11.95 -17.20
N GLY A 11 -1.17 12.47 -15.98
CA GLY A 11 -2.23 12.01 -15.08
C GLY A 11 -1.89 10.73 -14.31
N GLN A 12 -0.62 10.30 -14.30
CA GLN A 12 -0.16 9.13 -13.55
C GLN A 12 0.71 9.54 -12.36
N SER A 13 0.25 9.24 -11.15
CA SER A 13 1.00 9.53 -9.93
C SER A 13 2.11 8.51 -9.68
N ALA A 14 3.35 8.99 -9.58
CA ALA A 14 4.50 8.14 -9.27
C ALA A 14 4.66 7.98 -7.75
N TRP A 15 4.59 6.75 -7.24
CA TRP A 15 4.79 6.42 -5.82
C TRP A 15 6.08 5.65 -5.62
N LEU A 16 6.66 5.77 -4.44
CA LEU A 16 7.88 5.09 -4.05
C LEU A 16 7.53 3.77 -3.32
N ASP A 17 8.00 2.64 -3.85
CA ASP A 17 7.86 1.33 -3.20
C ASP A 17 9.06 1.04 -2.27
N LEU A 18 9.24 1.94 -1.30
CA LEU A 18 10.29 1.92 -0.30
C LEU A 18 9.87 2.82 0.86
N ILE A 19 10.11 2.38 2.09
CA ILE A 19 10.01 3.20 3.30
C ILE A 19 11.21 2.92 4.19
N GLY A 20 11.61 3.90 4.99
CA GLY A 20 12.59 3.70 6.04
C GLY A 20 12.83 4.97 6.84
N ARG A 21 13.16 4.79 8.12
CA ARG A 21 13.43 5.87 9.07
C ARG A 21 14.35 6.97 8.56
N LYS A 22 15.49 6.58 7.97
CA LYS A 22 16.45 7.53 7.40
C LYS A 22 15.87 8.35 6.26
N LEU A 23 15.17 7.70 5.33
CA LEU A 23 14.51 8.36 4.19
C LEU A 23 13.51 9.42 4.67
N ILE A 24 12.80 9.15 5.76
CA ILE A 24 11.80 10.04 6.35
C ILE A 24 12.46 11.20 7.10
N HIS A 25 13.33 10.92 8.09
CA HIS A 25 13.83 11.95 9.01
C HIS A 25 14.99 12.77 8.46
N SER A 26 15.73 12.28 7.45
CA SER A 26 16.76 13.07 6.77
C SER A 26 16.18 14.19 5.88
N GLY A 27 14.87 14.17 5.63
CA GLY A 27 14.20 15.07 4.69
C GLY A 27 14.31 14.62 3.22
N GLU A 28 14.94 13.48 2.94
CA GLU A 28 15.06 12.94 1.59
C GLU A 28 13.68 12.65 0.96
N LEU A 29 12.74 12.06 1.71
CA LEU A 29 11.37 11.85 1.23
C LEU A 29 10.71 13.17 0.82
N LEU A 30 10.84 14.21 1.65
CA LEU A 30 10.31 15.53 1.35
C LEU A 30 10.94 16.09 0.07
N LYS A 31 12.26 15.97 -0.07
CA LYS A 31 12.99 16.39 -1.28
C LYS A 31 12.49 15.66 -2.53
N MET A 32 12.31 14.34 -2.48
CA MET A 32 11.77 13.56 -3.60
C MET A 32 10.36 14.01 -4.00
N THR A 33 9.53 14.41 -3.04
CA THR A 33 8.19 14.92 -3.34
C THR A 33 8.21 16.30 -4.02
N GLN A 34 9.17 17.16 -3.65
CA GLN A 34 9.29 18.53 -4.16
C GLN A 34 10.04 18.62 -5.49
N GLU A 35 11.09 17.81 -5.65
CA GLU A 35 12.02 17.90 -6.78
C GLU A 35 11.80 16.81 -7.84
N ASP A 36 11.35 15.62 -7.43
CA ASP A 36 11.37 14.43 -8.29
C ASP A 36 9.98 14.07 -8.82
N GLY A 37 8.93 14.52 -8.11
CA GLY A 37 7.54 14.25 -8.45
C GLY A 37 6.97 13.00 -7.80
N VAL A 38 7.59 12.49 -6.72
CA VAL A 38 7.02 11.41 -5.91
C VAL A 38 5.75 11.90 -5.21
N ARG A 39 4.68 11.10 -5.24
CA ARG A 39 3.35 11.46 -4.75
C ARG A 39 2.75 10.50 -3.72
N GLY A 40 3.47 9.46 -3.34
CA GLY A 40 3.01 8.49 -2.36
C GLY A 40 4.10 7.49 -2.03
N VAL A 41 3.87 6.70 -0.98
CA VAL A 41 4.79 5.69 -0.48
C VAL A 41 4.03 4.39 -0.20
N THR A 42 4.62 3.26 -0.57
CA THR A 42 4.13 1.94 -0.15
C THR A 42 5.16 1.23 0.71
N ALA A 43 4.66 0.55 1.74
CA ALA A 43 5.44 -0.37 2.55
C ALA A 43 4.83 -1.78 2.46
N ASN A 44 5.69 -2.78 2.67
CA ASN A 44 5.31 -4.18 2.86
C ASN A 44 6.30 -4.81 3.85
N PRO A 45 6.01 -6.00 4.42
CA PRO A 45 6.86 -6.60 5.44
C PRO A 45 8.34 -6.77 5.02
N ALA A 46 8.61 -7.12 3.76
CA ALA A 46 9.98 -7.29 3.26
C ALA A 46 10.75 -5.96 3.16
N ILE A 47 10.05 -4.86 2.84
CA ILE A 47 10.66 -3.52 2.85
C ILE A 47 11.06 -3.13 4.29
N PHE A 48 10.21 -3.40 5.28
CA PHE A 48 10.53 -3.13 6.68
C PHE A 48 11.63 -4.02 7.21
N GLU A 49 11.62 -5.33 6.91
CA GLU A 49 12.70 -6.25 7.25
C GLU A 49 14.04 -5.68 6.80
N LYS A 50 14.14 -5.31 5.52
CA LYS A 50 15.35 -4.73 4.96
C LYS A 50 15.75 -3.43 5.66
N ALA A 51 14.80 -2.51 5.86
CA ALA A 51 15.07 -1.23 6.49
C ALA A 51 15.61 -1.40 7.93
N ILE A 52 15.00 -2.31 8.70
CA ILE A 52 15.36 -2.55 10.11
C ILE A 52 16.69 -3.30 10.21
N VAL A 53 16.93 -4.32 9.39
CA VAL A 53 18.11 -5.18 9.49
C VAL A 53 19.37 -4.51 8.92
N GLU A 54 19.23 -3.70 7.88
CA GLU A 54 20.38 -3.09 7.19
C GLU A 54 20.77 -1.71 7.74
N SER A 55 20.20 -1.25 8.86
CA SER A 55 20.52 0.05 9.45
C SER A 55 20.50 0.06 10.98
N ASP A 56 21.23 1.01 11.58
CA ASP A 56 21.30 1.26 13.02
C ASP A 56 20.25 2.30 13.49
N GLU A 57 19.46 2.85 12.57
CA GLU A 57 18.45 3.91 12.83
C GLU A 57 17.34 3.46 13.81
N TYR A 58 17.19 2.15 14.03
CA TYR A 58 16.15 1.57 14.88
C TYR A 58 16.67 1.13 16.25
N ASP A 59 17.99 1.14 16.49
CA ASP A 59 18.63 0.55 17.67
C ASP A 59 18.05 1.07 19.00
N ASP A 60 17.90 2.39 19.13
CA ASP A 60 17.43 2.98 20.38
C ASP A 60 15.96 2.64 20.67
N GLN A 61 15.12 2.61 19.63
CA GLN A 61 13.73 2.19 19.76
C GLN A 61 13.63 0.67 20.04
N LEU A 62 14.45 -0.14 19.37
CA LEU A 62 14.53 -1.58 19.60
C LEU A 62 14.88 -1.87 21.07
N ARG A 63 15.94 -1.25 21.60
CA ARG A 63 16.33 -1.40 23.01
C ARG A 63 15.19 -1.00 23.95
N THR A 64 14.56 0.15 23.70
CA THR A 64 13.43 0.64 24.50
C THR A 64 12.25 -0.34 24.52
N LEU A 65 11.87 -0.90 23.36
CA LEU A 65 10.74 -1.82 23.27
C LEU A 65 11.07 -3.20 23.86
N ILE A 66 12.32 -3.66 23.71
CA ILE A 66 12.83 -4.88 24.36
C ILE A 66 12.77 -4.74 25.89
N ASP A 67 13.24 -3.61 26.42
CA ASP A 67 13.22 -3.33 27.87
C ASP A 67 11.79 -3.24 28.43
N GLN A 68 10.82 -2.88 27.59
CA GLN A 68 9.39 -2.92 27.91
C GLN A 68 8.77 -4.33 27.85
N GLY A 69 9.55 -5.36 27.49
CA GLY A 69 9.09 -6.74 27.41
C GLY A 69 8.21 -7.03 26.19
N LYS A 70 8.31 -6.23 25.13
CA LYS A 70 7.51 -6.41 23.90
C LYS A 70 7.96 -7.65 23.13
N SER A 71 6.99 -8.37 22.57
CA SER A 71 7.26 -9.48 21.64
C SER A 71 7.81 -8.96 20.30
N PRO A 72 8.49 -9.81 19.50
CA PRO A 72 9.02 -9.40 18.20
C PRO A 72 7.97 -8.79 17.26
N LEU A 73 6.74 -9.31 17.27
CA LEU A 73 5.64 -8.77 16.46
C LEU A 73 5.21 -7.38 16.96
N GLU A 74 5.06 -7.19 18.27
CA GLU A 74 4.74 -5.88 18.83
C GLU A 74 5.84 -4.84 18.55
N ILE A 75 7.11 -5.27 18.58
CA ILE A 75 8.26 -4.41 18.25
C ILE A 75 8.18 -3.97 16.79
N TYR A 76 8.01 -4.93 15.87
CA TYR A 76 7.85 -4.66 14.45
C TYR A 76 6.69 -3.69 14.18
N GLU A 77 5.53 -3.95 14.77
CA GLU A 77 4.35 -3.10 14.56
C GLU A 77 4.55 -1.69 15.10
N ALA A 78 5.17 -1.53 16.27
CA ALA A 78 5.46 -0.21 16.83
C ALA A 78 6.36 0.59 15.87
N ILE A 79 7.43 -0.04 15.36
CA ILE A 79 8.33 0.58 14.38
C ILE A 79 7.59 0.94 13.10
N ALA A 80 6.83 0.00 12.52
CA ALA A 80 6.13 0.20 11.26
C ALA A 80 5.07 1.30 11.36
N ILE A 81 4.33 1.35 12.47
CA ILE A 81 3.31 2.38 12.73
C ILE A 81 3.97 3.76 12.88
N ASP A 82 5.07 3.86 13.61
CA ASP A 82 5.76 5.15 13.82
C ASP A 82 6.36 5.70 12.52
N ASP A 83 7.00 4.84 11.72
CA ASP A 83 7.55 5.23 10.42
C ASP A 83 6.44 5.62 9.44
N VAL A 84 5.35 4.85 9.37
CA VAL A 84 4.19 5.19 8.51
C VAL A 84 3.53 6.48 8.96
N ARG A 85 3.36 6.70 10.27
CA ARG A 85 2.81 7.95 10.81
C ARG A 85 3.69 9.14 10.42
N SER A 86 5.01 9.00 10.56
CA SER A 86 5.98 10.03 10.19
C SER A 86 5.97 10.31 8.68
N ALA A 87 5.91 9.28 7.83
CA ALA A 87 5.78 9.44 6.39
C ALA A 87 4.45 10.09 5.99
N CYS A 88 3.34 9.74 6.66
CA CYS A 88 2.05 10.40 6.48
C CYS A 88 2.16 11.90 6.79
N ASP A 89 2.86 12.28 7.85
CA ASP A 89 3.08 13.68 8.23
C ASP A 89 3.91 14.43 7.17
N VAL A 90 4.94 13.81 6.60
CA VAL A 90 5.72 14.38 5.49
C VAL A 90 4.84 14.60 4.24
N LEU A 91 3.95 13.67 3.91
CA LEU A 91 3.09 13.76 2.72
C LEU A 91 1.80 14.56 2.95
N ARG A 92 1.49 14.93 4.19
CA ARG A 92 0.23 15.60 4.54
C ARG A 92 -0.02 16.91 3.78
N PRO A 93 0.97 17.82 3.61
CA PRO A 93 0.76 19.04 2.83
C PRO A 93 0.37 18.77 1.37
N MET A 94 0.87 17.68 0.78
CA MET A 94 0.49 17.27 -0.58
C MET A 94 -0.94 16.74 -0.60
N PHE A 95 -1.29 15.86 0.34
CA PHE A 95 -2.62 15.30 0.48
C PHE A 95 -3.68 16.40 0.59
N ASP A 96 -3.46 17.38 1.47
CA ASP A 96 -4.40 18.49 1.67
C ASP A 96 -4.52 19.37 0.41
N ARG A 97 -3.38 19.76 -0.19
CA ARG A 97 -3.36 20.59 -1.41
C ARG A 97 -4.03 19.92 -2.60
N LEU A 98 -3.90 18.59 -2.72
CA LEU A 98 -4.47 17.82 -3.82
C LEU A 98 -5.85 17.24 -3.50
N GLN A 99 -6.42 17.57 -2.33
CA GLN A 99 -7.74 17.14 -1.86
C GLN A 99 -7.89 15.62 -1.87
N GLY A 100 -6.88 14.91 -1.35
CA GLY A 100 -6.88 13.45 -1.26
C GLY A 100 -6.72 12.72 -2.60
N ARG A 101 -6.29 13.40 -3.67
CA ARG A 101 -5.92 12.71 -4.92
C ARG A 101 -4.59 11.95 -4.82
N ASP A 102 -3.70 12.38 -3.94
CA ASP A 102 -2.33 11.87 -3.77
C ASP A 102 -1.86 12.13 -2.32
N GLY A 103 -0.61 11.81 -2.01
CA GLY A 103 0.01 12.07 -0.71
C GLY A 103 -0.22 10.95 0.30
N PHE A 104 -0.41 9.71 -0.17
CA PHE A 104 -0.74 8.57 0.68
C PHE A 104 0.47 7.73 1.07
N VAL A 105 0.36 7.06 2.23
CA VAL A 105 1.30 6.03 2.68
C VAL A 105 0.55 4.74 2.94
N SER A 106 1.05 3.59 2.49
CA SER A 106 0.42 2.29 2.73
C SER A 106 1.10 1.48 3.83
N LEU A 107 0.31 0.90 4.75
CA LEU A 107 0.73 -0.10 5.74
C LEU A 107 -0.03 -1.41 5.51
N GLU A 108 0.70 -2.51 5.33
CA GLU A 108 0.11 -3.82 5.04
C GLU A 108 -0.28 -4.60 6.30
N VAL A 109 -1.44 -5.25 6.27
CA VAL A 109 -1.84 -6.22 7.29
C VAL A 109 -0.89 -7.43 7.28
N SER A 110 -0.89 -8.18 8.38
CA SER A 110 -0.05 -9.36 8.54
C SER A 110 -0.37 -10.42 7.48
N PRO A 111 0.65 -10.97 6.80
CA PRO A 111 0.43 -12.04 5.83
C PRO A 111 -0.07 -13.34 6.50
N TYR A 112 0.17 -13.51 7.81
CA TYR A 112 -0.27 -14.70 8.55
C TYR A 112 -1.80 -14.79 8.71
N ILE A 113 -2.51 -13.66 8.58
CA ILE A 113 -3.97 -13.60 8.68
C ILE A 113 -4.65 -13.44 7.32
N ALA A 114 -3.92 -13.54 6.20
CA ALA A 114 -4.45 -13.30 4.86
C ALA A 114 -5.66 -14.20 4.52
N ARG A 115 -5.77 -15.38 5.12
CA ARG A 115 -6.90 -16.32 4.94
C ARG A 115 -7.96 -16.24 6.05
N ASP A 116 -7.93 -15.18 6.85
CA ASP A 116 -8.94 -14.90 7.88
C ASP A 116 -9.51 -13.50 7.67
N THR A 117 -10.69 -13.44 7.07
CA THR A 117 -11.43 -12.20 6.84
C THR A 117 -11.62 -11.39 8.12
N ARG A 118 -12.02 -12.05 9.22
CA ARG A 118 -12.38 -11.36 10.46
C ARG A 118 -11.13 -10.79 11.13
N ALA A 119 -10.05 -11.56 11.18
CA ALA A 119 -8.77 -11.09 11.71
C ALA A 119 -8.23 -9.93 10.86
N THR A 120 -8.28 -10.04 9.54
CA THR A 120 -7.85 -8.99 8.60
C THR A 120 -8.58 -7.67 8.86
N VAL A 121 -9.91 -7.71 9.00
CA VAL A 121 -10.68 -6.50 9.29
C VAL A 121 -10.36 -5.92 10.66
N GLN A 122 -10.19 -6.76 11.68
CA GLN A 122 -9.84 -6.29 13.02
C GLN A 122 -8.48 -5.59 13.04
N GLU A 123 -7.50 -6.16 12.35
CA GLU A 123 -6.18 -5.56 12.22
C GLU A 123 -6.22 -4.27 11.41
N ALA A 124 -6.93 -4.24 10.28
CA ALA A 124 -7.11 -3.02 9.49
C ALA A 124 -7.69 -1.89 10.35
N LYS A 125 -8.74 -2.18 11.14
CA LYS A 125 -9.34 -1.22 12.08
C LYS A 125 -8.38 -0.81 13.19
N ARG A 126 -7.49 -1.70 13.64
CA ARG A 126 -6.49 -1.41 14.68
C ARG A 126 -5.37 -0.51 14.15
N PHE A 127 -4.78 -0.85 13.01
CA PHE A 127 -3.76 -0.04 12.35
C PHE A 127 -4.28 1.33 11.92
N TRP A 128 -5.50 1.41 11.38
CA TRP A 128 -6.12 2.69 11.07
C TRP A 128 -6.20 3.62 12.28
N ARG A 129 -6.64 3.08 13.42
CA ARG A 129 -6.70 3.81 14.70
C ARG A 129 -5.32 4.15 15.26
N ALA A 130 -4.36 3.24 15.13
CA ALA A 130 -3.03 3.44 15.68
C ALA A 130 -2.22 4.49 14.90
N VAL A 131 -2.30 4.49 13.57
CA VAL A 131 -1.59 5.49 12.75
C VAL A 131 -2.26 6.86 12.86
N GLU A 132 -3.60 6.90 12.86
CA GLU A 132 -4.38 8.13 13.07
C GLU A 132 -4.03 9.26 12.07
N ARG A 133 -3.99 8.94 10.78
CA ARG A 133 -3.74 9.90 9.69
C ARG A 133 -4.71 9.69 8.53
N PRO A 134 -5.29 10.76 7.95
CA PRO A 134 -6.29 10.63 6.89
C PRO A 134 -5.71 10.15 5.56
N ASN A 135 -4.41 10.34 5.36
CA ASN A 135 -3.67 9.92 4.17
C ASN A 135 -2.99 8.54 4.34
N LEU A 136 -3.46 7.74 5.29
CA LEU A 136 -3.09 6.33 5.39
C LEU A 136 -3.89 5.51 4.38
N PHE A 137 -3.24 4.49 3.82
CA PHE A 137 -3.89 3.31 3.27
C PHE A 137 -3.58 2.10 4.14
N ILE A 138 -4.60 1.33 4.51
CA ILE A 138 -4.36 -0.06 4.93
C ILE A 138 -4.29 -0.92 3.69
N LYS A 139 -3.23 -1.71 3.56
CA LYS A 139 -3.00 -2.56 2.40
C LYS A 139 -3.49 -3.98 2.69
N ILE A 140 -4.42 -4.48 1.86
CA ILE A 140 -5.08 -5.79 2.03
C ILE A 140 -4.98 -6.56 0.71
N PRO A 141 -4.55 -7.84 0.72
CA PRO A 141 -4.48 -8.64 -0.50
C PRO A 141 -5.86 -9.02 -1.05
N ALA A 142 -5.98 -9.11 -2.38
CA ALA A 142 -7.19 -9.48 -3.11
C ALA A 142 -7.36 -11.00 -3.27
N ASN A 143 -7.08 -11.78 -2.23
CA ASN A 143 -7.42 -13.20 -2.17
C ASN A 143 -8.90 -13.40 -1.77
N PRO A 144 -9.46 -14.62 -1.88
CA PRO A 144 -10.89 -14.86 -1.63
C PRO A 144 -11.40 -14.34 -0.28
N GLU A 145 -10.60 -14.47 0.79
CA GLU A 145 -10.92 -13.99 2.13
C GLU A 145 -10.64 -12.49 2.32
N GLY A 146 -9.74 -11.92 1.51
CA GLY A 146 -9.41 -10.50 1.50
C GLY A 146 -10.48 -9.63 0.85
N ILE A 147 -11.13 -10.11 -0.22
CA ILE A 147 -12.24 -9.40 -0.90
C ILE A 147 -13.37 -8.97 0.06
N PRO A 148 -13.96 -9.86 0.89
CA PRO A 148 -14.95 -9.44 1.87
C PRO A 148 -14.36 -8.54 2.97
N ALA A 149 -13.08 -8.72 3.34
CA ALA A 149 -12.42 -7.86 4.32
C ALA A 149 -12.25 -6.42 3.81
N ILE A 150 -11.90 -6.26 2.55
CA ILE A 150 -11.80 -4.97 1.84
C ILE A 150 -13.14 -4.25 1.89
N ARG A 151 -14.22 -4.93 1.48
CA ARG A 151 -15.59 -4.37 1.53
C ARG A 151 -15.94 -3.88 2.93
N GLU A 152 -15.73 -4.70 3.97
CA GLU A 152 -16.07 -4.34 5.35
C GLU A 152 -15.22 -3.16 5.86
N ALA A 153 -13.93 -3.13 5.52
CA ALA A 153 -13.04 -2.04 5.92
C ALA A 153 -13.44 -0.71 5.26
N ILE A 154 -13.81 -0.74 3.98
CA ILE A 154 -14.34 0.43 3.24
C ILE A 154 -15.66 0.89 3.86
N ALA A 155 -16.57 -0.03 4.17
CA ALA A 155 -17.82 0.31 4.85
C ALA A 155 -17.59 0.96 6.22
N ALA A 156 -16.52 0.54 6.92
CA ALA A 156 -16.07 1.14 8.17
C ALA A 156 -15.44 2.54 8.00
N GLY A 157 -15.14 2.98 6.77
CA GLY A 157 -14.57 4.28 6.47
C GLY A 157 -13.04 4.29 6.40
N ILE A 158 -12.43 3.14 6.13
CA ILE A 158 -10.98 2.98 6.04
C ILE A 158 -10.59 3.05 4.56
N SER A 159 -9.59 3.87 4.25
CA SER A 159 -8.99 3.92 2.92
C SER A 159 -8.11 2.69 2.70
N ILE A 160 -8.29 1.98 1.58
CA ILE A 160 -7.61 0.68 1.31
C ILE A 160 -6.72 0.71 0.06
N ASN A 161 -5.47 0.26 0.19
CA ASN A 161 -4.65 -0.16 -0.95
C ASN A 161 -4.85 -1.66 -1.19
N ILE A 162 -5.55 -2.02 -2.24
CA ILE A 162 -5.89 -3.41 -2.53
C ILE A 162 -4.74 -4.02 -3.33
N THR A 163 -4.06 -5.03 -2.79
CA THR A 163 -2.82 -5.58 -3.34
C THR A 163 -2.96 -7.01 -3.88
N LEU A 164 -1.91 -7.51 -4.52
CA LEU A 164 -1.83 -8.87 -5.08
C LEU A 164 -2.93 -9.16 -6.12
N ILE A 165 -3.22 -8.18 -6.98
CA ILE A 165 -4.13 -8.35 -8.12
C ILE A 165 -3.31 -8.76 -9.34
N PHE A 166 -3.65 -9.89 -9.96
CA PHE A 166 -2.90 -10.46 -11.10
C PHE A 166 -3.77 -10.73 -12.33
N SER A 167 -5.09 -10.71 -12.19
CA SER A 167 -6.03 -11.02 -13.26
C SER A 167 -7.17 -10.01 -13.31
N VAL A 168 -7.66 -9.76 -14.51
CA VAL A 168 -8.82 -8.89 -14.77
C VAL A 168 -10.04 -9.36 -13.97
N ARG A 169 -10.26 -10.68 -13.88
CA ARG A 169 -11.36 -11.25 -13.06
C ARG A 169 -11.28 -10.85 -11.59
N VAL A 170 -10.09 -10.87 -10.98
CA VAL A 170 -9.93 -10.44 -9.58
C VAL A 170 -10.05 -8.92 -9.48
N TYR A 171 -9.60 -8.18 -10.49
CA TYR A 171 -9.79 -6.73 -10.54
C TYR A 171 -11.28 -6.33 -10.58
N GLU A 172 -12.12 -7.05 -11.32
CA GLU A 172 -13.59 -6.86 -11.28
C GLU A 172 -14.16 -7.10 -9.88
N GLN A 173 -13.72 -8.15 -9.18
CA GLN A 173 -14.14 -8.42 -7.79
C GLN A 173 -13.71 -7.32 -6.84
N VAL A 174 -12.53 -6.72 -7.07
CA VAL A 174 -12.01 -5.59 -6.31
C VAL A 174 -12.86 -4.33 -6.52
N ILE A 175 -13.26 -4.04 -7.76
CA ILE A 175 -14.17 -2.94 -8.08
C ILE A 175 -15.50 -3.13 -7.35
N GLU A 176 -16.07 -4.34 -7.44
CA GLU A 176 -17.34 -4.67 -6.78
C GLU A 176 -17.23 -4.51 -5.26
N ALA A 177 -16.17 -5.02 -4.63
CA ALA A 177 -15.94 -4.89 -3.19
C ALA A 177 -15.83 -3.42 -2.75
N TYR A 178 -15.18 -2.57 -3.56
CA TYR A 178 -15.08 -1.15 -3.29
C TYR A 178 -16.45 -0.46 -3.35
N ILE A 179 -17.19 -0.66 -4.44
CA ILE A 179 -18.51 -0.05 -4.65
C ILE A 179 -19.49 -0.53 -3.57
N SER A 180 -19.62 -1.84 -3.36
CA SER A 180 -20.47 -2.43 -2.32
C SER A 180 -20.15 -1.89 -0.92
N GLY A 181 -18.87 -1.67 -0.59
CA GLY A 181 -18.46 -1.13 0.70
C GLY A 181 -18.93 0.32 0.90
N LEU A 182 -18.83 1.15 -0.14
CA LEU A 182 -19.34 2.52 -0.13
C LEU A 182 -20.87 2.55 -0.03
N GLU A 183 -21.58 1.72 -0.79
CA GLU A 183 -23.03 1.62 -0.77
C GLU A 183 -23.55 1.26 0.63
N GLU A 184 -22.93 0.27 1.28
CA GLU A 184 -23.28 -0.12 2.65
C GLU A 184 -23.11 1.04 3.64
N ARG A 185 -22.07 1.85 3.44
CA ARG A 185 -21.80 3.03 4.28
C ARG A 185 -22.83 4.14 4.04
N VAL A 186 -23.18 4.40 2.79
CA VAL A 186 -24.22 5.38 2.42
C VAL A 186 -25.59 4.95 2.98
N ALA A 187 -25.92 3.66 2.94
CA ALA A 187 -27.16 3.14 3.52
C ALA A 187 -27.26 3.37 5.05
N LYS A 188 -26.12 3.56 5.72
CA LYS A 188 -26.03 3.94 7.15
C LYS A 188 -26.02 5.46 7.38
N GLY A 189 -26.15 6.28 6.33
CA GLY A 189 -26.10 7.75 6.40
C GLY A 189 -24.71 8.32 6.70
N LEU A 190 -23.65 7.54 6.46
CA LEU A 190 -22.27 7.93 6.78
C LEU A 190 -21.55 8.52 5.54
N PRO A 191 -20.63 9.49 5.73
CA PRO A 191 -19.95 10.14 4.62
C PRO A 191 -18.92 9.23 3.94
N ILE A 192 -18.77 9.40 2.62
CA ILE A 192 -17.82 8.66 1.78
C ILE A 192 -16.75 9.54 1.12
N SER A 193 -16.85 10.86 1.24
CA SER A 193 -16.00 11.83 0.52
C SER A 193 -14.52 11.82 0.92
N GLN A 194 -14.15 11.06 1.95
CA GLN A 194 -12.78 10.91 2.46
C GLN A 194 -12.28 9.46 2.38
N ILE A 195 -13.02 8.59 1.68
CA ILE A 195 -12.63 7.18 1.52
C ILE A 195 -12.01 7.03 0.14
N HIS A 196 -10.73 6.70 0.16
CA HIS A 196 -9.95 6.50 -1.05
C HIS A 196 -9.64 5.01 -1.21
N SER A 197 -9.32 4.58 -2.43
CA SER A 197 -8.76 3.26 -2.67
C SER A 197 -7.91 3.25 -3.93
N VAL A 198 -6.93 2.35 -3.95
CA VAL A 198 -6.14 2.02 -5.14
C VAL A 198 -6.12 0.51 -5.33
N ALA A 199 -6.05 0.06 -6.57
CA ALA A 199 -5.93 -1.35 -6.94
C ALA A 199 -4.52 -1.61 -7.49
N SER A 200 -3.64 -2.18 -6.66
CA SER A 200 -2.26 -2.51 -7.01
C SER A 200 -2.22 -3.78 -7.88
N PHE A 201 -2.37 -3.58 -9.19
CA PHE A 201 -2.29 -4.60 -10.22
C PHE A 201 -0.83 -4.90 -10.62
N PHE A 202 -0.42 -6.15 -10.49
CA PHE A 202 0.97 -6.56 -10.67
C PHE A 202 1.31 -6.79 -12.15
N VAL A 203 2.42 -6.20 -12.60
CA VAL A 203 2.90 -6.31 -13.98
C VAL A 203 4.06 -7.31 -14.07
N SER A 204 5.25 -6.96 -13.56
CA SER A 204 6.50 -7.71 -13.79
C SER A 204 6.45 -9.20 -13.39
N ARG A 205 5.66 -9.55 -12.37
CA ARG A 205 5.49 -10.94 -11.90
C ARG A 205 4.82 -11.83 -12.95
N VAL A 206 3.97 -11.27 -13.80
CA VAL A 206 3.28 -12.01 -14.86
C VAL A 206 4.28 -12.42 -15.94
N ASP A 207 5.05 -11.46 -16.48
CA ASP A 207 6.07 -11.76 -17.51
C ASP A 207 7.14 -12.72 -16.97
N THR A 208 7.62 -12.53 -15.73
CA THR A 208 8.61 -13.43 -15.11
C THR A 208 8.18 -14.91 -15.11
N LEU A 209 6.87 -15.18 -14.97
CA LEU A 209 6.32 -16.54 -15.00
C LEU A 209 6.02 -17.01 -16.42
N VAL A 210 5.40 -16.16 -17.23
CA VAL A 210 4.86 -16.54 -18.54
C VAL A 210 5.95 -16.59 -19.60
N ASP A 211 6.96 -15.71 -19.54
CA ASP A 211 8.03 -15.65 -20.52
C ASP A 211 8.80 -16.98 -20.61
N LYS A 212 9.00 -17.68 -19.48
CA LYS A 212 9.59 -19.03 -19.48
C LYS A 212 8.79 -20.02 -20.31
N LEU A 213 7.46 -20.01 -20.16
CA LEU A 213 6.55 -20.88 -20.91
C LEU A 213 6.47 -20.50 -22.39
N VAL A 214 6.59 -19.20 -22.70
CA VAL A 214 6.62 -18.65 -24.06
C VAL A 214 7.89 -19.08 -24.79
N GLU A 215 9.05 -19.01 -24.10
CA GLU A 215 10.33 -19.47 -24.64
C GLU A 215 10.32 -20.97 -24.96
N GLU A 216 9.81 -21.81 -24.05
CA GLU A 216 9.67 -23.26 -24.26
C GLU A 216 8.82 -23.59 -25.49
N LYS A 217 7.84 -22.74 -25.81
CA LYS A 217 6.96 -22.89 -26.98
C LYS A 217 7.50 -22.23 -28.24
N GLY A 218 8.67 -21.59 -28.19
CA GLY A 218 9.31 -20.93 -29.33
C GLY A 218 8.66 -19.61 -29.76
N ALA A 219 7.73 -19.04 -28.99
CA ALA A 219 6.96 -17.84 -29.33
C ALA A 219 7.66 -16.55 -28.86
N ARG A 220 8.95 -16.39 -29.19
CA ARG A 220 9.82 -15.32 -28.65
C ARG A 220 9.35 -13.90 -28.93
N ASP A 221 8.50 -13.71 -29.93
CA ASP A 221 7.88 -12.44 -30.26
C ASP A 221 6.89 -11.94 -29.19
N LEU A 222 6.47 -12.80 -28.26
CA LEU A 222 5.55 -12.47 -27.17
C LEU A 222 6.25 -12.10 -25.85
N LEU A 223 7.58 -12.24 -25.75
CA LEU A 223 8.33 -11.97 -24.53
C LEU A 223 8.18 -10.52 -24.06
N GLY A 224 7.93 -10.33 -22.76
CA GLY A 224 7.79 -9.01 -22.13
C GLY A 224 6.58 -8.19 -22.61
N LYS A 225 5.61 -8.82 -23.29
CA LYS A 225 4.38 -8.15 -23.79
C LYS A 225 3.14 -8.52 -22.99
N ILE A 226 3.14 -9.65 -22.30
CA ILE A 226 1.93 -10.27 -21.75
C ILE A 226 1.45 -9.51 -20.52
N ALA A 227 2.35 -9.12 -19.61
CA ALA A 227 1.98 -8.36 -18.42
C ALA A 227 1.43 -6.97 -18.76
N VAL A 228 2.03 -6.30 -19.74
CA VAL A 228 1.57 -4.98 -20.21
C VAL A 228 0.21 -5.10 -20.89
N ALA A 229 -0.02 -6.15 -21.68
CA ALA A 229 -1.33 -6.41 -22.26
C ALA A 229 -2.38 -6.69 -21.17
N ASN A 230 -2.07 -7.55 -20.20
CA ASN A 230 -2.95 -7.87 -19.06
C ASN A 230 -3.32 -6.66 -18.21
N ALA A 231 -2.44 -5.65 -18.11
CA ALA A 231 -2.72 -4.41 -17.40
C ALA A 231 -3.51 -3.37 -18.22
N LYS A 232 -3.66 -3.58 -19.54
CA LYS A 232 -4.42 -2.70 -20.45
C LYS A 232 -5.86 -3.13 -20.65
N GLU A 233 -6.14 -4.43 -20.51
CA GLU A 233 -7.48 -5.02 -20.53
C GLU A 233 -8.29 -4.62 -19.30
#